data_AF-A0A9W3A187-F1
#
_entry.id   AF-A0A9W3A187-F1
#
_cell.length_a   1.000
_cell.length_b   1.000
_cell.length_c   1.000
_cell.angle_alpha   90.00
_cell.angle_beta   90.00
_cell.angle_gamma   90.00
#
_symmetry.space_group_name_H-M   'P 1'
#
loop_
_entity.id
_entity.type
_entity.pdbx_description
1 polymer ?
#
loop_
_entity_poly.entity_id
_entity_poly.type
_entity_poly.pdbx_seq_one_letter_code
_entity_poly.pdbx_strand_id
1 'polypeptide(L)'
;MLTDKAVGQGYLNTGIKSFLSLKWYYPLSEVAGEYTCEAVGEDDYKICYFLLKNLKRKKKESVSMQSDVDTLKNALLNTNVLLNSTIQEFETLKSRINVSKHSYFKISDVYNGKRYYLSQYERIANMAASMATCILYGGYLAEIDDGDEFSFIKGFVRKSRGIRLILVGGNDEETEGTWMFEHSKKKVDNFFIQSDRKSRDYNCLFLFDKQRWYATDHSYYLNNEDWITRFLYEIPENK
;
A
#
# COMPACT_ATOMS: atom_id res chain seq x y z
N MET A 1 -3.20 47.37 35.53
CA MET A 1 -1.89 46.79 35.90
C MET A 1 -2.14 45.58 36.79
N LEU A 2 -1.92 44.37 36.26
CA LEU A 2 -2.01 43.15 37.05
C LEU A 2 -0.80 43.11 38.00
N THR A 3 -1.05 43.24 39.30
CA THR A 3 0.03 43.21 40.29
C THR A 3 0.42 41.76 40.57
N ASP A 4 1.68 41.42 40.37
CA ASP A 4 2.31 40.12 40.65
C ASP A 4 2.47 39.89 42.17
N LYS A 5 1.34 39.84 42.87
CA LYS A 5 1.31 39.63 44.32
C LYS A 5 1.09 38.14 44.60
N ALA A 6 2.14 37.48 45.08
CA ALA A 6 2.03 36.17 45.71
C ALA A 6 1.43 36.32 47.11
N VAL A 7 0.56 35.39 47.50
CA VAL A 7 0.12 35.24 48.90
C VAL A 7 0.85 34.03 49.47
N GLY A 8 1.66 34.26 50.50
CA GLY A 8 2.36 33.21 51.22
C GLY A 8 1.67 32.89 52.54
N GLN A 9 1.53 31.60 52.84
CA GLN A 9 1.11 31.11 54.15
C GLN A 9 2.09 30.03 54.62
N GLY A 10 2.42 30.03 55.91
CA GLY A 10 3.34 29.06 56.49
C GLY A 10 2.91 28.64 57.87
N TYR A 11 3.29 27.43 58.26
CA TYR A 11 3.03 26.89 59.59
C TYR A 11 4.28 26.18 60.11
N LEU A 12 4.71 26.58 61.31
CA LEU A 12 5.87 26.01 62.01
C LEU A 12 5.38 25.08 63.13
N ASN A 13 5.64 23.78 63.00
CA ASN A 13 5.32 22.78 64.01
C ASN A 13 6.61 22.13 64.53
N THR A 14 6.79 22.09 65.84
CA THR A 14 7.98 21.54 66.50
C THR A 14 8.03 20.00 66.51
N GLY A 15 6.93 19.31 66.15
CA GLY A 15 6.84 17.86 66.28
C GLY A 15 7.01 17.02 65.01
N ILE A 16 6.47 17.44 63.86
CA ILE A 16 6.26 16.47 62.75
C ILE A 16 6.58 16.99 61.33
N LYS A 17 6.29 18.25 60.98
CA LYS A 17 6.72 18.92 59.72
C LYS A 17 6.21 20.38 59.72
N SER A 18 7.08 21.30 59.34
CA SER A 18 6.71 22.68 59.02
C SER A 18 6.48 22.81 57.51
N PHE A 19 5.54 23.65 57.08
CA PHE A 19 5.28 23.85 55.65
C PHE A 19 5.19 25.33 55.28
N LEU A 20 5.56 25.60 54.03
CA LEU A 20 5.36 26.87 53.35
C LEU A 20 4.51 26.60 52.10
N SER A 21 3.49 27.42 51.89
CA SER A 21 2.65 27.41 50.70
C SER A 21 2.64 28.79 50.08
N LEU A 22 3.01 28.87 48.80
CA LEU A 22 2.99 30.09 48.01
C LEU A 22 1.92 29.94 46.92
N LYS A 23 1.03 30.92 46.81
CA LYS A 23 -0.02 30.95 45.79
C LYS A 23 0.06 32.21 44.95
N TRP A 24 0.22 32.04 43.65
CA TRP A 24 0.13 33.09 42.64
C TRP A 24 -1.21 33.01 41.93
N TYR A 25 -1.87 34.15 41.75
CA TYR A 25 -3.11 34.23 40.98
C TYR A 25 -2.86 34.35 39.48
N TYR A 26 -1.73 34.96 39.09
CA TYR A 26 -1.32 35.17 37.71
C TYR A 26 0.21 35.04 37.59
N PRO A 27 0.78 33.81 37.66
CA PRO A 27 2.21 33.64 37.62
C PRO A 27 2.77 34.03 36.24
N LEU A 28 3.61 35.06 36.20
CA LEU A 28 4.42 35.39 35.03
C LEU A 28 5.65 34.47 34.97
N SER A 29 6.25 34.30 33.79
CA SER A 29 7.48 33.50 33.64
C SER A 29 8.64 33.99 34.51
N GLU A 30 8.56 35.23 34.97
CA GLU A 30 9.54 35.91 35.82
C GLU A 30 9.52 35.41 37.28
N VAL A 31 8.40 34.83 37.74
CA VAL A 31 8.27 34.22 39.07
C VAL A 31 8.44 32.70 39.05
N ALA A 32 9.07 32.14 38.01
CA ALA A 32 9.49 30.75 38.01
C ALA A 32 10.90 30.64 38.60
N GLY A 33 11.08 29.89 39.70
CA GLY A 33 12.40 29.72 40.31
C GLY A 33 12.42 28.81 41.54
N GLU A 34 13.62 28.61 42.09
CA GLU A 34 13.82 27.99 43.41
C GLU A 34 13.61 29.06 44.50
N TYR A 35 12.80 28.74 45.50
CA TYR A 35 12.48 29.62 46.62
C TYR A 35 13.04 29.07 47.93
N THR A 36 13.78 29.90 48.66
CA THR A 36 14.31 29.56 49.99
C THR A 36 13.51 30.30 51.07
N CYS A 37 13.13 29.56 52.12
CA CYS A 37 12.46 30.12 53.29
C CYS A 37 13.44 30.12 54.47
N GLU A 38 13.70 31.29 55.05
CA GLU A 38 14.51 31.43 56.27
C GLU A 38 13.58 31.81 57.44
N ALA A 39 13.64 31.05 58.53
CA ALA A 39 12.90 31.34 59.76
C ALA A 39 13.91 31.62 60.87
N VAL A 40 13.81 32.80 61.49
CA VAL A 40 14.63 33.18 62.65
C VAL A 40 13.72 33.16 63.88
N GLY A 41 14.07 32.36 64.87
CA GLY A 41 13.36 32.31 66.16
C GLY A 41 14.21 32.98 67.23
N GLU A 42 13.65 34.00 67.88
CA GLU A 42 14.17 34.60 69.11
C GLU A 42 13.04 34.52 70.15
N ASP A 43 13.39 34.26 71.41
CA ASP A 43 12.47 33.72 72.43
C ASP A 43 11.13 34.48 72.57
N ASP A 44 10.08 33.67 72.79
CA ASP A 44 8.69 33.98 73.15
C ASP A 44 7.76 34.73 72.20
N TYR A 45 8.21 35.27 71.05
CA TYR A 45 7.27 35.73 70.01
C TYR A 45 7.71 35.31 68.60
N LYS A 46 7.11 34.22 68.11
CA LYS A 46 7.30 33.70 66.74
C LYS A 46 6.63 34.63 65.72
N ILE A 47 7.32 35.68 65.31
CA ILE A 47 6.92 36.51 64.18
C ILE A 47 7.80 36.15 62.98
N CYS A 48 7.22 35.48 61.98
CA CYS A 48 7.87 35.29 60.68
C CYS A 48 7.73 36.57 59.85
N TYR A 49 8.82 37.33 59.69
CA TYR A 49 8.89 38.36 58.65
C TYR A 49 9.36 37.73 57.33
N PHE A 50 8.59 37.93 56.27
CA PHE A 50 8.98 37.52 54.92
C PHE A 50 9.97 38.52 54.35
N LEU A 51 11.27 38.21 54.40
CA LEU A 51 12.27 38.88 53.58
C LEU A 51 12.50 38.06 52.31
N LEU A 52 11.93 38.49 51.19
CA LEU A 52 12.36 38.07 49.85
C LEU A 52 13.76 38.65 49.61
N LYS A 53 14.79 38.06 50.23
CA LYS A 53 16.19 38.44 49.99
C LYS A 53 16.81 37.45 49.01
N ASN A 54 17.29 38.02 47.90
CA ASN A 54 18.16 37.39 46.90
C ASN A 54 17.52 36.26 46.08
N LEU A 55 16.65 36.63 45.14
CA LEU A 55 16.31 35.80 43.98
C LEU A 55 17.57 35.58 43.13
N LYS A 56 18.28 34.46 43.33
CA LYS A 56 19.25 33.99 42.35
C LYS A 56 18.48 33.37 41.18
N ARG A 57 18.29 34.17 40.13
CA ARG A 57 17.76 33.71 38.84
C ARG A 57 18.72 32.64 38.28
N LYS A 58 18.41 31.36 38.48
CA LYS A 58 18.87 30.32 37.55
C LYS A 58 18.10 30.55 36.26
N LYS A 59 18.72 31.24 35.31
CA LYS A 59 18.24 31.31 33.93
C LYS A 59 18.12 29.86 33.50
N LYS A 60 16.90 29.33 33.36
CA LYS A 60 16.68 28.00 32.78
C LYS A 60 17.35 28.08 31.41
N GLU A 61 18.47 27.38 31.28
CA GLU A 61 19.29 27.46 30.08
C GLU A 61 18.38 27.17 28.89
N SER A 62 18.26 28.15 27.99
CA SER A 62 17.66 27.99 26.67
C SER A 62 18.54 27.11 25.76
N VAL A 63 19.47 26.36 26.34
CA VAL A 63 20.46 25.50 25.70
C VAL A 63 19.83 24.12 25.58
N SER A 64 18.93 23.96 24.61
CA SER A 64 18.55 22.65 24.05
C SER A 64 17.70 22.79 22.78
N MET A 65 16.95 23.89 22.62
CA MET A 65 16.03 23.97 21.47
C MET A 65 16.73 24.19 20.13
N GLN A 66 17.89 24.88 20.11
CA GLN A 66 18.59 25.14 18.84
C GLN A 66 19.23 23.86 18.27
N SER A 67 19.86 23.05 19.13
CA SER A 67 20.39 21.74 18.74
C SER A 67 19.28 20.83 18.24
N ASP A 68 18.13 20.81 18.93
CA ASP A 68 16.98 19.99 18.52
C ASP A 68 16.43 20.44 17.16
N VAL A 69 16.35 21.75 16.91
CA VAL A 69 15.95 22.33 15.62
C VAL A 69 16.92 21.95 14.51
N ASP A 70 18.22 21.99 14.77
CA ASP A 70 19.22 21.65 13.76
C ASP A 70 19.24 20.13 13.48
N THR A 71 19.03 19.30 14.50
CA THR A 71 18.82 17.86 14.34
C THR A 71 17.57 17.58 13.50
N LEU A 72 16.45 18.27 13.77
CA LEU A 72 15.21 18.11 13.00
C LEU A 72 15.38 18.55 11.53
N LYS A 73 16.08 19.65 11.27
CA LYS A 73 16.38 20.10 9.90
C LYS A 73 17.21 19.07 9.15
N ASN A 74 18.24 18.52 9.79
CA ASN A 74 19.09 17.49 9.17
C ASN A 74 18.30 16.20 8.92
N ALA A 75 17.44 15.79 9.84
CA ALA A 75 16.56 14.65 9.64
C ALA A 75 15.61 14.87 8.45
N LEU A 76 14.99 16.06 8.35
CA LEU A 76 14.11 16.41 7.24
C LEU A 76 14.83 16.41 5.89
N LEU A 77 16.05 16.98 5.83
CA LEU A 77 16.88 16.97 4.63
C LEU A 77 17.20 15.53 4.21
N ASN A 78 17.60 14.67 5.15
CA ASN A 78 17.89 13.26 4.88
C ASN A 78 16.65 12.50 4.40
N THR A 79 15.49 12.73 5.00
CA THR A 79 14.23 12.13 4.55
C THR A 79 13.87 12.55 3.14
N ASN A 80 14.05 13.82 2.79
CA ASN A 80 13.81 14.30 1.42
C ASN A 80 14.76 13.66 0.40
N VAL A 81 16.03 13.50 0.76
CA VAL A 81 17.01 12.79 -0.09
C VAL A 81 16.58 11.33 -0.30
N LEU A 82 16.23 10.62 0.77
CA LEU A 82 15.79 9.23 0.70
C LEU A 82 14.48 9.06 -0.08
N LEU A 83 13.55 10.01 0.06
CA LEU A 83 12.29 10.01 -0.67
C LEU A 83 12.56 10.14 -2.18
N ASN A 84 13.41 11.09 -2.57
CA ASN A 84 13.76 11.29 -3.97
C ASN A 84 14.48 10.07 -4.58
N SER A 85 15.39 9.44 -3.84
CA SER A 85 16.05 8.22 -4.32
C SER A 85 15.06 7.07 -4.49
N THR A 86 14.16 6.87 -3.52
CA THR A 86 13.13 5.83 -3.59
C THR A 86 12.19 6.04 -4.78
N ILE A 87 11.78 7.28 -5.05
CA ILE A 87 10.96 7.62 -6.21
C ILE A 87 11.69 7.29 -7.52
N GLN A 88 12.98 7.63 -7.60
CA GLN A 88 13.79 7.34 -8.79
C GLN A 88 13.95 5.83 -9.04
N GLU A 89 14.16 5.05 -7.98
CA GLU A 89 14.20 3.58 -8.06
C GLU A 89 12.87 3.01 -8.51
N PHE A 90 11.76 3.50 -7.95
CA PHE A 90 10.42 3.08 -8.31
C PHE A 90 10.10 3.36 -9.78
N GLU A 91 10.39 4.56 -10.28
CA GLU A 91 10.19 4.92 -11.69
C GLU A 91 11.07 4.07 -12.62
N THR A 92 12.30 3.75 -12.18
CA THR A 92 13.19 2.84 -12.93
C THR A 92 12.61 1.43 -13.02
N LEU A 93 12.11 0.89 -11.91
CA LEU A 93 11.46 -0.43 -11.88
C LEU A 93 10.20 -0.46 -12.73
N LYS A 94 9.35 0.56 -12.61
CA LYS A 94 8.14 0.71 -13.41
C LYS A 94 8.45 0.75 -14.91
N SER A 95 9.48 1.49 -15.32
CA SER A 95 9.94 1.52 -16.71
C SER A 95 10.39 0.15 -17.19
N ARG A 96 11.20 -0.58 -16.40
CA ARG A 96 11.65 -1.94 -16.75
C ARG A 96 10.49 -2.92 -16.92
N ILE A 97 9.51 -2.89 -16.01
CA ILE A 97 8.29 -3.71 -16.12
C ILE A 97 7.51 -3.34 -17.38
N ASN A 98 7.38 -2.05 -17.69
CA ASN A 98 6.64 -1.63 -18.87
C ASN A 98 7.33 -2.07 -20.17
N VAL A 99 8.66 -1.95 -20.25
CA VAL A 99 9.43 -2.44 -21.41
C VAL A 99 9.33 -3.96 -21.52
N SER A 100 9.46 -4.70 -20.41
CA SER A 100 9.34 -6.17 -20.45
C SER A 100 7.95 -6.60 -20.93
N LYS A 101 6.90 -5.88 -20.53
CA LYS A 101 5.52 -6.12 -20.97
C LYS A 101 5.36 -5.98 -22.48
N HIS A 102 5.90 -4.91 -23.08
CA HIS A 102 5.83 -4.68 -24.54
C HIS A 102 6.64 -5.69 -25.34
N SER A 103 7.76 -6.16 -24.80
CA SER A 103 8.54 -7.22 -25.43
C SER A 103 7.82 -8.55 -25.35
N TYR A 104 7.23 -8.88 -24.20
CA TYR A 104 6.67 -10.20 -23.95
C TYR A 104 5.26 -10.39 -24.55
N PHE A 105 4.48 -9.31 -24.66
CA PHE A 105 3.08 -9.37 -25.11
C PHE A 105 2.82 -8.55 -26.36
N LYS A 106 1.95 -9.09 -27.21
CA LYS A 106 1.21 -8.29 -28.18
C LYS A 106 0.03 -7.66 -27.47
N ILE A 107 -0.21 -6.38 -27.75
CA ILE A 107 -1.16 -5.55 -27.00
C ILE A 107 -2.35 -5.20 -27.90
N SER A 108 -3.57 -5.29 -27.37
CA SER A 108 -4.79 -4.88 -28.06
C SER A 108 -5.07 -3.38 -27.94
N ASP A 109 -6.02 -2.89 -28.74
CA ASP A 109 -6.71 -1.63 -28.45
C ASP A 109 -7.53 -1.76 -27.15
N VAL A 110 -7.98 -0.64 -26.59
CA VAL A 110 -8.89 -0.67 -25.42
C VAL A 110 -10.28 -1.06 -25.89
N TYR A 111 -10.91 -1.99 -25.18
CA TYR A 111 -12.30 -2.36 -25.37
C TYR A 111 -13.03 -2.24 -24.03
N ASN A 112 -14.05 -1.37 -23.97
CA ASN A 112 -14.87 -1.15 -22.78
C ASN A 112 -14.08 -0.93 -21.48
N GLY A 113 -12.96 -0.20 -21.53
CA GLY A 113 -12.10 0.04 -20.36
C GLY A 113 -11.24 -1.15 -19.97
N LYS A 114 -11.11 -2.18 -20.79
CA LYS A 114 -10.16 -3.28 -20.64
C LYS A 114 -9.13 -3.26 -21.77
N ARG A 115 -7.92 -3.74 -21.49
CA ARG A 115 -6.91 -4.03 -22.51
C ARG A 115 -6.42 -5.45 -22.40
N TYR A 116 -6.24 -6.10 -23.54
CA TYR A 116 -5.83 -7.51 -23.63
C TYR A 116 -4.40 -7.65 -24.13
N TYR A 117 -3.76 -8.69 -23.63
CA TYR A 117 -2.35 -8.95 -23.83
C TYR A 117 -2.16 -10.43 -24.17
N LEU A 118 -1.66 -10.69 -25.38
CA LEU A 118 -1.41 -12.03 -25.90
C LEU A 118 0.07 -12.35 -25.81
N SER A 119 0.44 -13.43 -25.13
CA SER A 119 1.85 -13.80 -24.96
C SER A 119 2.52 -14.13 -26.31
N GLN A 120 3.82 -13.81 -26.43
CA GLN A 120 4.55 -13.96 -27.70
C GLN A 120 5.51 -15.14 -27.74
N TYR A 121 6.07 -15.58 -26.61
CA TYR A 121 7.21 -16.52 -26.61
C TYR A 121 6.90 -17.90 -26.02
N GLU A 122 6.07 -18.01 -24.99
CA GLU A 122 5.81 -19.29 -24.31
C GLU A 122 5.01 -20.24 -25.20
N ARG A 123 5.62 -21.34 -25.64
CA ARG A 123 4.96 -22.41 -26.43
C ARG A 123 4.13 -23.37 -25.58
N ILE A 124 4.37 -23.37 -24.28
CA ILE A 124 3.70 -24.22 -23.29
C ILE A 124 2.75 -23.31 -22.53
N ALA A 125 1.47 -23.66 -22.49
CA ALA A 125 0.56 -23.05 -21.53
C ALA A 125 0.49 -23.93 -20.29
N ASN A 126 0.82 -23.31 -19.17
CA ASN A 126 0.58 -23.84 -17.84
C ASN A 126 -0.29 -22.81 -17.12
N MET A 127 -1.47 -23.21 -16.66
CA MET A 127 -2.45 -22.30 -16.04
C MET A 127 -1.84 -21.47 -14.92
N ALA A 128 -1.14 -22.11 -13.97
CA ALA A 128 -0.56 -21.44 -12.81
C ALA A 128 0.55 -20.45 -13.21
N ALA A 129 1.44 -20.84 -14.12
CA ALA A 129 2.51 -19.96 -14.61
C ALA A 129 1.94 -18.79 -15.42
N SER A 130 0.94 -19.03 -16.25
CA SER A 130 0.25 -17.99 -17.01
C SER A 130 -0.44 -17.01 -16.05
N MET A 131 -1.21 -17.49 -15.07
CA MET A 131 -1.85 -16.64 -14.04
C MET A 131 -0.84 -15.82 -13.24
N ALA A 132 0.23 -16.44 -12.74
CA ALA A 132 1.28 -15.72 -12.02
C ALA A 132 1.89 -14.61 -12.88
N THR A 133 2.09 -14.88 -14.18
CA THR A 133 2.56 -13.88 -15.13
C THR A 133 1.54 -12.76 -15.32
N CYS A 134 0.24 -13.05 -15.41
CA CYS A 134 -0.80 -12.03 -15.51
C CYS A 134 -0.80 -11.11 -14.28
N ILE A 135 -0.73 -11.69 -13.08
CA ILE A 135 -0.70 -10.98 -11.80
C ILE A 135 0.53 -10.07 -11.72
N LEU A 136 1.70 -10.55 -12.15
CA LEU A 136 2.93 -9.76 -12.20
C LEU A 136 2.77 -8.45 -12.98
N TYR A 137 1.98 -8.47 -14.06
CA TYR A 137 1.72 -7.28 -14.89
C TYR A 137 0.45 -6.52 -14.51
N GLY A 138 -0.19 -6.87 -13.40
CA GLY A 138 -1.36 -6.19 -12.84
C GLY A 138 -2.69 -6.59 -13.47
N GLY A 139 -2.78 -7.80 -14.03
CA GLY A 139 -4.00 -8.34 -14.64
C GLY A 139 -4.30 -9.78 -14.21
N TYR A 140 -5.22 -10.40 -14.93
CA TYR A 140 -5.63 -11.80 -14.76
C TYR A 140 -5.99 -12.40 -16.12
N LEU A 141 -6.01 -13.74 -16.24
CA LEU A 141 -6.39 -14.40 -17.50
C LEU A 141 -7.75 -13.90 -17.99
N ALA A 142 -7.88 -13.71 -19.30
CA ALA A 142 -9.02 -12.98 -19.87
C ALA A 142 -10.36 -13.64 -19.52
N GLU A 143 -11.32 -12.81 -19.11
CA GLU A 143 -12.68 -13.21 -18.76
C GLU A 143 -13.64 -12.58 -19.77
N ILE A 144 -14.16 -13.41 -20.67
CA ILE A 144 -14.98 -12.95 -21.80
C ILE A 144 -16.44 -12.92 -21.37
N ASP A 145 -16.92 -11.75 -20.99
CA ASP A 145 -18.23 -11.49 -20.43
C ASP A 145 -19.36 -11.55 -21.49
N ASP A 146 -19.11 -11.12 -22.73
CA ASP A 146 -20.16 -11.02 -23.76
C ASP A 146 -19.72 -11.30 -25.21
N GLY A 147 -20.71 -11.37 -26.11
CA GLY A 147 -20.51 -11.70 -27.53
C GLY A 147 -19.78 -10.62 -28.33
N ASP A 148 -19.87 -9.35 -27.93
CA ASP A 148 -19.19 -8.24 -28.59
C ASP A 148 -17.71 -8.22 -28.19
N GLU A 149 -17.42 -8.43 -26.89
CA GLU A 149 -16.07 -8.63 -26.35
C GLU A 149 -15.40 -9.83 -27.00
N PHE A 150 -16.11 -10.95 -27.12
CA PHE A 150 -15.61 -12.12 -27.83
C PHE A 150 -15.28 -11.82 -29.30
N SER A 151 -16.11 -11.03 -29.97
CA SER A 151 -15.88 -10.64 -31.36
C SER A 151 -14.65 -9.73 -31.50
N PHE A 152 -14.46 -8.80 -30.57
CA PHE A 152 -13.26 -7.97 -30.45
C PHE A 152 -12.01 -8.84 -30.25
N ILE A 153 -12.02 -9.75 -29.27
CA ILE A 153 -10.90 -10.65 -28.96
C ILE A 153 -10.54 -11.51 -30.16
N LYS A 154 -11.52 -12.11 -30.85
CA LYS A 154 -11.28 -12.87 -32.09
C LYS A 154 -10.57 -12.02 -33.15
N GLY A 155 -10.98 -10.77 -33.32
CA GLY A 155 -10.35 -9.83 -34.24
C GLY A 155 -8.89 -9.55 -33.85
N PHE A 156 -8.62 -9.41 -32.56
CA PHE A 156 -7.29 -9.19 -32.03
C PHE A 156 -6.37 -10.42 -32.21
N VAL A 157 -6.79 -11.61 -31.76
CA VAL A 157 -5.93 -12.81 -31.77
C VAL A 157 -5.65 -13.33 -33.18
N ARG A 158 -6.58 -13.14 -34.14
CA ARG A 158 -6.38 -13.50 -35.56
C ARG A 158 -5.25 -12.74 -36.24
N LYS A 159 -4.83 -11.59 -35.69
CA LYS A 159 -3.66 -10.85 -36.18
C LYS A 159 -2.35 -11.60 -35.91
N SER A 160 -2.37 -12.66 -35.09
CA SER A 160 -1.21 -13.47 -34.74
C SER A 160 -1.27 -14.81 -35.46
N ARG A 161 -0.18 -15.18 -36.15
CA ARG A 161 -0.10 -16.40 -36.97
C ARG A 161 0.57 -17.53 -36.19
N GLY A 162 0.24 -18.76 -36.54
CA GLY A 162 0.89 -19.97 -36.02
C GLY A 162 0.47 -20.40 -34.62
N ILE A 163 -0.42 -19.65 -33.95
CA ILE A 163 -0.97 -20.01 -32.64
C ILE A 163 -2.10 -21.01 -32.83
N ARG A 164 -2.09 -22.09 -32.06
CA ARG A 164 -3.11 -23.14 -32.07
C ARG A 164 -4.18 -22.89 -31.01
N LEU A 165 -3.73 -22.71 -29.78
CA LEU A 165 -4.56 -22.65 -28.58
C LEU A 165 -4.16 -21.42 -27.77
N ILE A 166 -5.15 -20.74 -27.21
CA ILE A 166 -4.95 -19.57 -26.35
C ILE A 166 -5.71 -19.79 -25.05
N LEU A 167 -4.97 -19.96 -23.95
CA LEU A 167 -5.53 -20.09 -22.62
C LEU A 167 -6.25 -18.80 -22.20
N VAL A 168 -7.45 -18.96 -21.64
CA VAL A 168 -8.27 -17.88 -21.04
C VAL A 168 -8.65 -18.26 -19.59
N GLY A 169 -9.35 -17.38 -18.89
CA GLY A 169 -9.56 -17.51 -17.43
C GLY A 169 -10.58 -18.53 -16.97
N GLY A 170 -11.25 -19.26 -17.88
CA GLY A 170 -12.30 -20.23 -17.52
C GLY A 170 -11.75 -21.59 -17.09
N ASN A 171 -12.33 -22.18 -16.04
CA ASN A 171 -12.11 -23.56 -15.61
C ASN A 171 -13.37 -24.17 -15.01
N ASP A 172 -13.44 -25.50 -14.90
CA ASP A 172 -14.55 -26.24 -14.28
C ASP A 172 -14.06 -27.26 -13.23
N GLU A 173 -12.88 -27.01 -12.63
CA GLU A 173 -12.23 -27.91 -11.67
C GLU A 173 -13.07 -28.22 -10.45
N GLU A 174 -13.79 -27.21 -9.94
CA GLU A 174 -14.67 -27.37 -8.78
C GLU A 174 -15.90 -28.21 -9.10
N THR A 175 -16.44 -28.09 -10.32
CA THR A 175 -17.65 -28.81 -10.75
C THR A 175 -17.63 -29.02 -12.25
N GLU A 176 -17.29 -30.24 -12.66
CA GLU A 176 -17.27 -30.70 -14.05
C GLU A 176 -18.51 -30.24 -14.86
N GLY A 177 -18.27 -29.61 -16.01
CA GLY A 177 -19.30 -29.05 -16.89
C GLY A 177 -19.91 -27.74 -16.39
N THR A 178 -19.42 -27.18 -15.29
CA THR A 178 -19.77 -25.84 -14.79
C THR A 178 -18.56 -24.94 -14.85
N TRP A 179 -18.44 -24.24 -15.98
CA TRP A 179 -17.34 -23.32 -16.24
C TRP A 179 -17.49 -22.02 -15.43
N MET A 180 -16.44 -21.69 -14.69
CA MET A 180 -16.32 -20.50 -13.86
C MET A 180 -15.03 -19.76 -14.24
N PHE A 181 -15.08 -18.44 -14.24
CA PHE A 181 -13.88 -17.63 -14.41
C PHE A 181 -13.05 -17.60 -13.11
N GLU A 182 -11.73 -17.74 -13.24
CA GLU A 182 -10.86 -17.88 -12.07
C GLU A 182 -10.83 -16.62 -11.19
N HIS A 183 -10.81 -15.42 -11.77
CA HIS A 183 -10.63 -14.19 -11.00
C HIS A 183 -11.95 -13.66 -10.45
N SER A 184 -12.97 -13.46 -11.29
CA SER A 184 -14.26 -12.92 -10.85
C SER A 184 -15.17 -13.95 -10.18
N LYS A 185 -14.88 -15.25 -10.34
CA LYS A 185 -15.75 -16.36 -9.92
C LYS A 185 -17.16 -16.27 -10.51
N LYS A 186 -17.31 -15.57 -11.64
CA LYS A 186 -18.56 -15.56 -12.42
C LYS A 186 -18.65 -16.82 -13.27
N LYS A 187 -19.87 -17.23 -13.58
CA LYS A 187 -20.13 -18.29 -14.54
C LYS A 187 -19.72 -17.86 -15.95
N VAL A 188 -19.04 -18.73 -16.67
CA VAL A 188 -18.73 -18.52 -18.09
C VAL A 188 -20.00 -18.75 -18.90
N ASP A 189 -20.33 -17.80 -19.79
CA ASP A 189 -21.49 -17.96 -20.66
C ASP A 189 -21.21 -18.94 -21.81
N ASN A 190 -22.19 -19.79 -22.10
CA ASN A 190 -22.08 -20.86 -23.09
C ASN A 190 -21.97 -20.37 -24.55
N PHE A 191 -22.14 -19.08 -24.82
CA PHE A 191 -22.23 -18.57 -26.20
C PHE A 191 -20.97 -18.81 -27.02
N PHE A 192 -19.81 -18.97 -26.38
CA PHE A 192 -18.53 -19.19 -27.06
C PHE A 192 -17.86 -20.52 -26.75
N ILE A 193 -18.48 -21.39 -25.94
CA ILE A 193 -17.96 -22.74 -25.65
C ILE A 193 -18.52 -23.69 -26.71
N GLN A 194 -17.64 -24.32 -27.51
CA GLN A 194 -18.02 -25.19 -28.63
C GLN A 194 -17.82 -26.67 -28.34
N SER A 195 -16.82 -27.03 -27.53
CA SER A 195 -16.65 -28.39 -27.03
C SER A 195 -16.34 -28.39 -25.55
N ASP A 196 -17.08 -29.23 -24.85
CA ASP A 196 -16.89 -29.59 -23.45
C ASP A 196 -16.80 -31.12 -23.43
N ARG A 197 -15.58 -31.66 -23.48
CA ARG A 197 -15.37 -33.09 -23.29
C ARG A 197 -15.47 -33.31 -21.79
N LYS A 198 -16.67 -33.61 -21.33
CA LYS A 198 -17.00 -33.97 -19.94
C LYS A 198 -16.06 -35.06 -19.39
N SER A 199 -14.91 -34.65 -18.91
CA SER A 199 -13.76 -35.46 -18.56
C SER A 199 -12.90 -34.65 -17.62
N ARG A 200 -12.71 -35.18 -16.42
CA ARG A 200 -12.00 -34.57 -15.28
C ARG A 200 -10.53 -34.18 -15.51
N ASP A 201 -9.99 -34.52 -16.68
CA ASP A 201 -8.60 -34.26 -17.07
C ASP A 201 -8.44 -32.96 -17.88
N TYR A 202 -9.54 -32.30 -18.28
CA TYR A 202 -9.57 -31.18 -19.23
C TYR A 202 -10.21 -29.91 -18.65
N ASN A 203 -9.77 -29.46 -17.49
CA ASN A 203 -10.52 -28.42 -16.76
C ASN A 203 -10.16 -26.98 -17.12
N CYS A 204 -9.43 -26.72 -18.21
CA CYS A 204 -9.02 -25.36 -18.61
C CYS A 204 -9.62 -24.95 -19.94
N LEU A 205 -10.03 -23.69 -20.05
CA LEU A 205 -10.66 -23.17 -21.27
C LEU A 205 -9.62 -22.55 -22.21
N PHE A 206 -9.64 -22.96 -23.48
CA PHE A 206 -8.76 -22.46 -24.53
C PHE A 206 -9.54 -22.02 -25.77
N LEU A 207 -9.17 -20.87 -26.35
CA LEU A 207 -9.63 -20.50 -27.69
C LEU A 207 -8.85 -21.29 -28.74
N PHE A 208 -9.55 -21.94 -29.67
CA PHE A 208 -8.94 -22.87 -30.62
C PHE A 208 -9.08 -22.44 -32.08
N ASP A 209 -7.95 -22.32 -32.79
CA ASP A 209 -7.89 -21.81 -34.17
C ASP A 209 -8.76 -22.62 -35.16
N LYS A 210 -8.75 -23.95 -35.08
CA LYS A 210 -9.56 -24.86 -35.93
C LYS A 210 -11.05 -24.74 -35.67
N GLN A 211 -11.42 -24.27 -34.49
CA GLN A 211 -12.80 -23.95 -34.11
C GLN A 211 -13.07 -22.47 -34.29
N ARG A 212 -12.40 -21.78 -35.23
CA ARG A 212 -12.61 -20.35 -35.50
C ARG A 212 -12.45 -19.46 -34.25
N TRP A 213 -11.66 -19.91 -33.27
CA TRP A 213 -11.46 -19.32 -31.95
C TRP A 213 -12.65 -19.38 -30.99
N TYR A 214 -13.58 -20.33 -31.19
CA TYR A 214 -14.44 -20.75 -30.09
C TYR A 214 -13.63 -21.49 -29.03
N ALA A 215 -14.17 -21.50 -27.81
CA ALA A 215 -13.55 -22.11 -26.66
C ALA A 215 -13.76 -23.63 -26.65
N THR A 216 -12.71 -24.33 -26.25
CA THR A 216 -12.70 -25.77 -25.97
C THR A 216 -12.00 -26.01 -24.64
N ASP A 217 -12.38 -27.10 -24.00
CA ASP A 217 -11.70 -27.67 -22.86
C ASP A 217 -10.33 -28.27 -23.24
N HIS A 218 -9.32 -28.06 -22.39
CA HIS A 218 -8.04 -28.76 -22.47
C HIS A 218 -7.41 -28.95 -21.07
N SER A 219 -6.42 -29.84 -20.95
CA SER A 219 -5.67 -30.08 -19.71
C SER A 219 -4.83 -28.86 -19.30
N TYR A 220 -4.61 -28.72 -18.00
CA TYR A 220 -3.81 -27.67 -17.34
C TYR A 220 -2.39 -27.50 -17.89
N TYR A 221 -1.83 -28.59 -18.40
CA TYR A 221 -0.49 -28.63 -18.94
C TYR A 221 -0.53 -29.11 -20.38
N LEU A 222 -0.17 -28.20 -21.28
CA LEU A 222 -0.12 -28.45 -22.71
C LEU A 222 1.31 -28.29 -23.21
N ASN A 223 2.01 -29.41 -23.34
CA ASN A 223 3.31 -29.48 -23.98
C ASN A 223 3.23 -30.36 -25.23
N ASN A 224 2.71 -29.78 -26.31
CA ASN A 224 2.68 -30.41 -27.62
C ASN A 224 3.52 -29.57 -28.57
N GLU A 225 4.61 -30.13 -29.08
CA GLU A 225 5.54 -29.42 -29.96
C GLU A 225 4.88 -28.89 -31.23
N ASP A 226 3.84 -29.58 -31.72
CA ASP A 226 3.09 -29.20 -32.91
C ASP A 226 2.07 -28.08 -32.65
N TRP A 227 1.64 -27.89 -31.39
CA TRP A 227 0.58 -26.95 -31.02
C TRP A 227 1.17 -25.80 -30.22
N ILE A 228 1.55 -24.74 -30.93
CA ILE A 228 1.97 -23.50 -30.29
C ILE A 228 0.80 -22.96 -29.47
N THR A 229 0.95 -23.03 -28.15
CA THR A 229 -0.05 -22.53 -27.21
C THR A 229 0.39 -21.17 -26.69
N ARG A 230 -0.55 -20.29 -26.38
CA ARG A 230 -0.34 -18.98 -25.75
C ARG A 230 -1.37 -18.79 -24.63
N PHE A 231 -1.29 -17.66 -23.94
CA PHE A 231 -2.32 -17.24 -23.00
C PHE A 231 -2.72 -15.79 -23.28
N LEU A 232 -3.97 -15.47 -22.98
CA LEU A 232 -4.54 -14.15 -23.10
C LEU A 232 -4.92 -13.66 -21.71
N TYR A 233 -4.55 -12.44 -21.38
CA TYR A 233 -4.92 -11.83 -20.12
C TYR A 233 -5.41 -10.41 -20.32
N GLU A 234 -6.21 -9.94 -19.36
CA GLU A 234 -6.81 -8.61 -19.38
C GLU A 234 -6.32 -7.77 -18.21
N ILE A 235 -6.25 -6.46 -18.44
CA ILE A 235 -6.05 -5.45 -17.41
C ILE A 235 -7.19 -4.44 -17.52
N PRO A 236 -7.93 -4.17 -16.44
CA PRO A 236 -8.83 -3.03 -16.36
C PRO A 236 -8.02 -1.72 -16.45
N GLU A 237 -8.37 -0.85 -17.40
CA GLU A 237 -7.85 0.51 -17.49
C GLU A 237 -8.84 1.46 -16.80
N ASN A 238 -8.34 2.20 -15.80
CA ASN A 238 -9.11 3.28 -15.20
C ASN A 238 -9.38 4.36 -16.27
N LYS A 239 -10.64 4.78 -16.39
CA LYS A 239 -11.01 5.99 -17.15
C LYS A 239 -10.39 7.24 -16.53
#